data_AF-A0A1S3XWE4-F1
#
_entry.id   AF-A0A1S3XWE4-F1
#
_cell.length_a   1.000
_cell.length_b   1.000
_cell.length_c   1.000
_cell.angle_alpha   90.00
_cell.angle_beta   90.00
_cell.angle_gamma   90.00
#
_symmetry.space_group_name_H-M   'P 1'
#
loop_
_entity.id
_entity.type
_entity.pdbx_description
1 polymer ?
#
loop_
_entity_poly.entity_id
_entity_poly.type
_entity_poly.pdbx_seq_one_letter_code
_entity_poly.pdbx_strand_id
1 'polypeptide(L)'
;MVDGSRDVDVEKLISFSKDLVQFLKDDKDVGFLKQCLEQSNAVQLQCLSEYQTLRSSIQDYEAKINMCNQRIAEAQSEAAGDAEIDTLQKEREQKLQIEQLLREELRVITDEIDDLDHQRASIEEQMQSLEKLERDQLRAEFYVMQQKFRSP
;
A
#
# COMPACT_ATOMS: atom_id res chain seq x y z
N MET A 1 -24.78 64.06 28.83
CA MET A 1 -23.87 64.77 29.75
C MET A 1 -23.75 63.89 30.99
N VAL A 2 -22.60 63.26 31.20
CA VAL A 2 -22.33 62.51 32.44
C VAL A 2 -21.22 63.27 33.12
N ASP A 3 -21.62 64.11 34.08
CA ASP A 3 -20.69 64.74 35.00
C ASP A 3 -20.20 63.65 35.96
N GLY A 4 -18.93 63.29 35.82
CA GLY A 4 -18.29 62.17 36.48
C GLY A 4 -17.42 62.59 37.65
N SER A 5 -17.80 63.63 38.39
CA SER A 5 -17.11 63.97 39.65
C SER A 5 -17.45 62.92 40.70
N ARG A 6 -16.59 61.89 40.81
CA ARG A 6 -16.58 61.00 41.97
C ARG A 6 -16.16 61.82 43.17
N ASP A 7 -17.11 62.26 43.97
CA ASP A 7 -16.84 62.87 45.28
C ASP A 7 -16.12 61.82 46.15
N VAL A 8 -14.83 62.02 46.39
CA VAL A 8 -14.02 61.12 47.22
C VAL A 8 -14.28 61.52 48.65
N ASP A 9 -14.86 60.61 49.43
CA ASP A 9 -15.08 60.74 50.86
C ASP A 9 -13.73 60.95 51.58
N VAL A 10 -13.38 62.22 51.76
CA VAL A 10 -12.08 62.67 52.30
C VAL A 10 -11.90 62.15 53.72
N GLU A 11 -12.98 61.98 54.47
CA GLU A 11 -12.95 61.52 55.85
C GLU A 11 -12.59 60.03 55.93
N LYS A 12 -13.16 59.20 55.05
CA LYS A 12 -12.72 57.80 54.88
C LYS A 12 -11.30 57.70 54.37
N LEU A 13 -10.89 58.55 53.43
CA LEU A 13 -9.52 58.55 52.91
C LEU A 13 -8.52 58.88 54.02
N ILE A 14 -8.82 59.87 54.86
CA ILE A 14 -8.01 60.24 56.02
C ILE A 14 -7.96 59.10 57.04
N SER A 15 -9.09 58.45 57.36
CA SER A 15 -9.10 57.33 58.30
C SER A 15 -8.26 56.16 57.76
N PHE A 16 -8.43 55.81 56.49
CA PHE A 16 -7.66 54.75 55.84
C PHE A 16 -6.15 55.08 55.81
N SER A 17 -5.79 56.34 55.57
CA SER A 17 -4.38 56.77 55.63
C SER A 17 -3.78 56.62 57.03
N LYS A 18 -4.56 56.91 58.08
CA LYS A 18 -4.11 56.74 59.47
C LYS A 18 -3.90 55.27 59.80
N ASP A 19 -4.82 54.41 59.36
CA ASP A 19 -4.71 52.97 59.55
C ASP A 19 -3.47 52.43 58.83
N LEU A 20 -3.20 52.89 57.61
CA LEU A 20 -2.01 52.51 56.84
C LEU A 20 -0.70 53.00 57.50
N VAL A 21 -0.66 54.24 57.98
CA VAL A 21 0.51 54.79 58.71
C VAL A 21 0.74 54.02 60.01
N GLN A 22 -0.32 53.65 60.72
CA GLN A 22 -0.24 52.87 61.94
C GLN A 22 0.17 51.42 61.67
N PHE A 23 -0.22 50.85 60.52
CA PHE A 23 0.14 49.50 60.07
C PHE A 23 1.58 49.40 59.55
N LEU A 24 2.13 50.48 59.00
CA LEU A 24 3.51 50.56 58.50
C LEU A 24 4.46 51.24 59.50
N LYS A 25 4.03 51.36 60.76
CA LYS A 25 4.71 52.16 61.77
C LYS A 25 6.04 51.56 62.21
N ASP A 26 6.16 50.24 62.20
CA ASP A 26 7.38 49.54 62.57
C ASP A 26 8.14 49.09 61.31
N ASP A 27 9.46 49.29 61.31
CA ASP A 27 10.35 48.89 60.21
C ASP A 27 10.28 47.37 59.90
N LYS A 28 9.84 46.58 60.90
CA LYS A 28 9.57 45.14 60.76
C LYS A 28 8.38 44.84 59.84
N ASP A 29 7.34 45.67 59.84
CA ASP A 29 6.14 45.47 59.01
C ASP A 29 6.46 45.71 57.53
N VAL A 30 7.26 46.74 57.26
CA VAL A 30 7.81 47.01 55.92
C VAL A 30 8.73 45.87 55.46
N GLY A 31 9.56 45.35 56.36
CA GLY A 31 10.39 44.17 56.11
C GLY A 31 9.57 42.93 55.75
N PHE A 32 8.48 42.67 56.49
CA PHE A 32 7.57 41.55 56.22
C PHE A 32 6.88 41.70 54.85
N LEU A 33 6.39 42.89 54.51
CA LEU A 33 5.78 43.14 53.20
C LEU A 33 6.77 42.93 52.05
N LYS A 34 8.02 43.37 52.20
CA LYS A 34 9.08 43.13 51.22
C LYS A 34 9.35 41.64 51.05
N GLN A 35 9.43 40.89 52.16
CA GLN A 35 9.60 39.44 52.13
C GLN A 35 8.42 38.75 51.42
N CYS A 36 7.18 39.16 51.71
CA CYS A 36 6.00 38.62 51.03
C CYS A 36 6.03 38.90 49.51
N LEU A 37 6.46 40.09 49.11
CA LEU A 37 6.61 40.44 47.70
C LEU A 37 7.68 39.58 47.00
N GLU A 38 8.84 39.39 47.64
CA GLU A 38 9.91 38.55 47.12
C GLU A 38 9.46 37.09 46.98
N GLN A 39 8.74 36.55 47.98
CA GLN A 39 8.17 35.21 47.93
C GLN A 39 7.12 35.06 46.82
N SER A 40 6.23 36.05 46.66
CA SER A 40 5.22 36.05 45.60
C SER A 40 5.87 36.04 44.21
N ASN A 41 6.89 36.86 44.00
CA ASN A 41 7.65 36.89 42.75
C ASN A 41 8.37 35.56 42.50
N ALA A 42 8.97 34.95 43.53
CA ALA A 42 9.64 33.65 43.40
C ALA A 42 8.66 32.55 42.96
N VAL A 43 7.47 32.48 43.58
CA VAL A 43 6.41 31.53 43.20
C VAL A 43 5.93 31.79 41.76
N GLN A 44 5.76 33.05 41.38
CA GLN A 44 5.35 33.40 40.02
C GLN A 44 6.38 32.94 38.98
N LEU A 45 7.67 33.19 39.21
CA LEU A 45 8.75 32.76 38.32
C LEU A 45 8.84 31.24 38.24
N GLN A 46 8.68 30.54 39.36
CA GLN A 46 8.63 29.07 39.39
C GLN A 46 7.47 28.54 38.57
N CYS A 47 6.26 29.08 38.76
CA CYS A 47 5.06 28.69 38.01
C CYS A 47 5.24 28.90 36.50
N LEU A 48 5.85 30.02 36.09
CA LEU A 48 6.17 30.29 34.68
C LEU A 48 7.16 29.26 34.12
N SER A 49 8.20 28.91 34.88
CA SER A 49 9.19 27.89 34.49
C SER A 49 8.56 26.50 34.35
N GLU A 50 7.73 26.11 35.32
CA GLU A 50 7.00 24.83 35.30
C GLU A 50 6.03 24.78 34.11
N TYR A 51 5.31 25.87 33.84
CA TYR A 51 4.43 25.99 32.67
C TYR A 51 5.20 25.82 31.36
N GLN A 52 6.35 26.47 31.21
CA GLN A 52 7.19 26.34 30.01
C GLN A 52 7.71 24.92 29.83
N THR A 53 8.11 24.27 30.93
CA THR A 53 8.57 22.88 30.93
C THR A 53 7.44 21.94 30.51
N LEU A 54 6.25 22.09 31.11
CA LEU A 54 5.08 21.29 30.78
C LEU A 54 4.66 21.49 29.32
N ARG A 55 4.62 22.74 28.84
CA ARG A 55 4.32 23.07 27.45
C ARG A 55 5.28 22.39 26.49
N SER A 56 6.58 22.44 26.78
CA SER A 56 7.61 21.78 25.96
C SER A 56 7.43 20.26 25.95
N SER A 57 7.10 19.67 27.09
CA SER A 57 6.81 18.23 27.19
C SER A 57 5.56 17.84 26.40
N ILE A 58 4.50 18.65 26.41
CA ILE A 58 3.29 18.41 25.61
C ILE A 58 3.64 18.38 24.12
N GLN A 59 4.41 19.36 23.65
CA GLN A 59 4.86 19.43 22.25
C GLN A 59 5.70 18.22 21.84
N ASP A 60 6.57 17.73 22.73
CA ASP A 60 7.36 16.51 22.48
C ASP A 60 6.46 15.26 22.38
N TYR A 61 5.46 15.12 23.26
CA TYR A 61 4.50 14.02 23.17
C TYR A 61 3.64 14.09 21.90
N GLU A 62 3.17 15.27 21.50
CA GLU A 62 2.45 15.46 20.24
C GLU A 62 3.31 15.05 19.04
N ALA A 63 4.58 15.43 19.01
CA ALA A 63 5.52 15.02 17.96
C ALA A 63 5.70 13.49 17.93
N LYS A 64 5.86 12.85 19.09
CA LYS A 64 5.96 11.38 19.20
C LYS A 64 4.70 10.67 18.73
N ILE A 65 3.52 11.19 19.09
CA ILE A 65 2.22 10.64 18.63
C ILE A 65 2.12 10.72 17.11
N ASN A 66 2.46 11.87 16.52
CA ASN A 66 2.43 12.05 15.07
C ASN A 66 3.38 11.08 14.35
N MET A 67 4.59 10.89 14.87
CA MET A 67 5.54 9.93 14.32
C MET A 67 5.03 8.48 14.41
N CYS A 68 4.40 8.11 15.53
CA CYS A 68 3.77 6.79 15.67
C CYS A 68 2.64 6.59 14.66
N ASN A 69 1.76 7.59 14.48
CA ASN A 69 0.67 7.52 13.51
C ASN A 69 1.19 7.34 12.08
N GLN A 70 2.25 8.06 11.71
CA GLN A 70 2.90 7.90 10.40
C GLN A 70 3.40 6.46 10.20
N ARG A 71 4.13 5.91 11.19
CA ARG A 71 4.64 4.53 11.13
C ARG A 71 3.54 3.48 11.03
N ILE A 72 2.40 3.71 11.69
CA ILE A 72 1.23 2.84 11.58
C ILE A 72 0.67 2.88 10.15
N ALA A 73 0.54 4.07 9.55
CA ALA A 73 0.06 4.20 8.18
C ALA A 73 1.00 3.54 7.16
N GLU A 74 2.31 3.70 7.32
CA GLU A 74 3.33 3.04 6.50
C GLU A 74 3.22 1.51 6.62
N ALA A 75 3.18 0.96 7.84
CA ALA A 75 3.05 -0.48 8.06
C ALA A 75 1.74 -1.06 7.50
N GLN A 76 0.64 -0.32 7.57
CA GLN A 76 -0.64 -0.73 6.96
C GLN A 76 -0.57 -0.74 5.43
N SER A 77 0.12 0.23 4.82
CA SER A 77 0.32 0.27 3.38
C SER A 77 1.22 -0.87 2.91
N GLU A 78 2.27 -1.21 3.64
CA GLU A 78 3.14 -2.35 3.36
C GLU A 78 2.36 -3.68 3.47
N ALA A 79 1.61 -3.86 4.56
CA ALA A 79 0.80 -5.07 4.76
C ALA A 79 -0.28 -5.26 3.68
N ALA A 80 -0.86 -4.17 3.17
CA ALA A 80 -1.78 -4.24 2.03
C ALA A 80 -1.08 -4.72 0.75
N GLY A 81 0.17 -4.29 0.53
CA GLY A 81 1.00 -4.76 -0.58
C GLY A 81 1.35 -6.25 -0.46
N ASP A 82 1.69 -6.73 0.73
CA ASP A 82 2.00 -8.15 0.96
C ASP A 82 0.80 -9.06 0.63
N ALA A 83 -0.41 -8.68 1.04
CA ALA A 83 -1.62 -9.43 0.72
C ALA A 83 -1.91 -9.48 -0.80
N GLU A 84 -1.62 -8.40 -1.53
CA GLU A 84 -1.75 -8.36 -3.00
C GLU A 84 -0.67 -9.22 -3.69
N ILE A 85 0.54 -9.28 -3.13
CA ILE A 85 1.60 -10.15 -3.65
C ILE A 85 1.19 -11.62 -3.53
N ASP A 86 0.66 -12.03 -2.39
CA ASP A 86 0.22 -13.42 -2.16
C ASP A 86 -0.88 -13.85 -3.13
N THR A 87 -1.85 -12.96 -3.41
CA THR A 87 -2.92 -13.26 -4.37
C THR A 87 -2.37 -13.39 -5.79
N LEU A 88 -1.51 -12.46 -6.22
CA LEU A 88 -0.87 -12.50 -7.54
C LEU A 88 0.02 -13.74 -7.71
N GLN A 89 0.74 -14.16 -6.67
CA GLN A 89 1.53 -15.40 -6.71
C GLN A 89 0.64 -16.63 -6.92
N LYS A 90 -0.49 -16.72 -6.20
CA LYS A 90 -1.45 -17.81 -6.37
C LYS A 90 -2.06 -17.84 -7.77
N GLU A 91 -2.45 -16.69 -8.32
CA GLU A 91 -2.97 -16.59 -9.69
C GLU A 91 -1.93 -17.01 -10.72
N ARG A 92 -0.66 -16.63 -10.52
CA ARG A 92 0.44 -17.03 -11.39
C ARG A 92 0.64 -18.54 -11.39
N GLU A 93 0.64 -19.17 -10.22
CA GLU A 93 0.78 -20.63 -10.07
C GLU A 93 -0.34 -21.36 -10.83
N GLN A 94 -1.58 -20.90 -10.68
CA GLN A 94 -2.74 -21.45 -11.38
C GLN A 94 -2.62 -21.32 -12.90
N LYS A 95 -2.21 -20.15 -13.41
CA LYS A 95 -1.99 -19.94 -14.84
C LYS A 95 -0.88 -20.82 -15.39
N LEU A 96 0.20 -21.01 -14.63
CA LEU A 96 1.30 -21.91 -15.01
C LEU A 96 0.81 -23.36 -15.15
N GLN A 97 -0.01 -23.84 -14.22
CA GLN A 97 -0.60 -25.18 -14.27
C GLN A 97 -1.49 -25.37 -15.51
N ILE A 98 -2.32 -24.36 -15.82
CA ILE A 98 -3.16 -24.39 -17.03
C ILE A 98 -2.29 -24.42 -18.30
N GLU A 99 -1.24 -23.61 -18.35
CA GLU A 99 -0.31 -23.59 -19.49
C GLU A 99 0.36 -24.97 -19.70
N GLN A 100 0.76 -25.63 -18.61
CA GLN A 100 1.36 -26.97 -18.67
C GLN A 100 0.39 -28.01 -19.24
N LEU A 101 -0.88 -27.98 -18.82
CA LEU A 101 -1.91 -28.88 -19.35
C LEU A 101 -2.15 -28.64 -20.85
N LEU A 102 -2.26 -27.37 -21.26
CA LEU A 102 -2.45 -27.02 -22.67
C LEU A 102 -1.25 -27.43 -23.54
N ARG A 103 -0.02 -27.30 -23.03
CA ARG A 103 1.18 -27.77 -23.73
C ARG A 103 1.17 -29.27 -23.94
N GLU A 104 0.69 -30.04 -22.97
CA GLU A 104 0.59 -31.49 -23.09
C GLU A 104 -0.52 -31.88 -24.08
N GLU A 105 -1.67 -31.21 -24.06
CA GLU A 105 -2.72 -31.42 -25.07
C GLU A 105 -2.21 -31.12 -26.49
N LEU A 106 -1.48 -30.02 -26.67
CA LEU A 106 -0.87 -29.68 -27.95
C LEU A 106 0.17 -30.71 -28.38
N ARG A 107 0.94 -31.28 -27.45
CA ARG A 107 1.88 -32.37 -27.74
C ARG A 107 1.15 -33.57 -28.30
N VAL A 108 0.08 -34.02 -27.64
CA VAL A 108 -0.75 -35.15 -28.09
C VAL A 108 -1.37 -34.89 -29.46
N ILE A 109 -1.90 -33.69 -29.70
CA ILE A 109 -2.44 -33.31 -31.01
C ILE A 109 -1.36 -33.35 -32.09
N THR A 110 -0.15 -32.89 -31.77
CA THR A 110 0.98 -32.90 -32.72
C THR A 110 1.38 -34.33 -33.07
N ASP A 111 1.50 -35.21 -32.08
CA ASP A 111 1.84 -36.63 -32.28
C ASP A 111 0.79 -37.31 -33.19
N GLU A 112 -0.51 -37.02 -32.99
CA GLU A 112 -1.60 -37.57 -33.84
C GLU A 112 -1.57 -37.02 -35.28
N ILE A 113 -1.26 -35.73 -35.45
CA ILE A 113 -1.10 -35.14 -36.79
C ILE A 113 0.04 -35.82 -37.55
N ASP A 114 1.16 -36.05 -36.88
CA ASP A 114 2.29 -36.75 -37.46
C ASP A 114 1.89 -38.17 -37.90
N ASP A 115 1.20 -38.93 -37.05
CA ASP A 115 0.72 -40.28 -37.39
C ASP A 115 -0.24 -40.28 -38.60
N LEU A 116 -1.17 -39.33 -38.65
CA LEU A 116 -2.10 -39.17 -39.78
C LEU A 116 -1.38 -38.78 -41.07
N ASP A 117 -0.34 -37.94 -41.01
CA ASP A 117 0.48 -37.57 -42.15
C ASP A 117 1.25 -38.79 -42.71
N HIS A 118 1.78 -39.65 -41.83
CA HIS A 118 2.41 -40.90 -42.24
C HIS A 118 1.42 -41.87 -42.89
N GLN A 119 0.21 -41.99 -42.34
CA GLN A 119 -0.85 -42.80 -42.94
C GLN A 119 -1.25 -42.28 -44.31
N ARG A 120 -1.41 -40.95 -44.47
CA ARG A 120 -1.71 -40.33 -45.76
C ARG A 120 -0.66 -40.65 -46.81
N ALA A 121 0.63 -40.49 -46.47
CA ALA A 121 1.73 -40.80 -47.38
C ALA A 121 1.72 -42.27 -47.83
N SER A 122 1.49 -43.21 -46.90
CA SER A 122 1.39 -44.64 -47.20
C SER A 122 0.23 -44.97 -48.16
N ILE A 123 -0.93 -44.33 -47.96
CA ILE A 123 -2.08 -44.50 -48.86
C ILE A 123 -1.78 -43.95 -50.25
N GLU A 124 -1.14 -42.78 -50.34
CA GLU A 124 -0.74 -42.18 -51.63
C GLU A 124 0.23 -43.10 -52.40
N GLU A 125 1.20 -43.72 -51.73
CA GLU A 125 2.11 -44.71 -52.34
C GLU A 125 1.36 -45.97 -52.84
N GLN A 126 0.39 -46.46 -52.06
CA GLN A 126 -0.45 -47.59 -52.46
C GLN A 126 -1.31 -47.26 -53.68
N MET A 127 -1.93 -46.08 -53.71
CA MET A 127 -2.72 -45.61 -54.85
C MET A 127 -1.88 -45.52 -56.13
N GLN A 128 -0.69 -44.92 -56.06
CA GLN A 128 0.23 -44.85 -57.21
C GLN A 128 0.66 -46.23 -57.72
N SER A 129 0.88 -47.17 -56.79
CA SER A 129 1.24 -48.55 -57.13
C SER A 129 0.10 -49.29 -57.83
N LEU A 130 -1.14 -49.09 -57.37
CA LEU A 130 -2.35 -49.65 -58.00
C LEU A 130 -2.56 -49.08 -59.41
N GLU A 131 -2.45 -47.76 -59.59
CA GLU A 131 -2.56 -47.15 -60.91
C GLU A 131 -1.51 -47.67 -61.89
N LYS A 132 -0.27 -47.87 -61.41
CA LYS A 132 0.79 -48.44 -62.24
C LYS A 132 0.47 -49.88 -62.65
N LEU A 133 0.00 -50.70 -61.71
CA LEU A 133 -0.39 -52.08 -61.96
C LEU A 133 -1.53 -52.16 -62.99
N GLU A 134 -2.54 -51.31 -62.86
CA GLU A 134 -3.65 -51.23 -63.82
C GLU A 134 -3.17 -50.86 -65.23
N ARG A 135 -2.28 -49.87 -65.34
CA ARG A 135 -1.65 -49.50 -66.63
C ARG A 135 -0.84 -50.64 -67.23
N ASP A 136 -0.09 -51.37 -66.41
CA ASP A 136 0.73 -52.50 -66.86
C ASP A 136 -0.15 -53.69 -67.30
N GLN A 137 -1.28 -53.93 -66.63
CA GLN A 137 -2.28 -54.93 -67.02
C GLN A 137 -2.91 -54.59 -68.38
N LEU A 138 -3.41 -53.36 -68.56
CA LEU A 138 -3.99 -52.91 -69.84
C LEU A 138 -2.98 -53.05 -70.99
N ARG A 139 -1.71 -52.72 -70.72
CA ARG A 139 -0.62 -52.89 -71.69
C ARG A 139 -0.41 -54.37 -72.04
N ALA A 140 -0.37 -55.26 -71.05
CA ALA A 140 -0.21 -56.69 -71.27
C ALA A 140 -1.38 -57.28 -72.08
N GLU A 141 -2.62 -56.91 -71.76
CA GLU A 141 -3.81 -57.34 -72.50
C GLU A 141 -3.77 -56.90 -73.97
N PHE A 142 -3.37 -55.65 -74.23
CA PHE A 142 -3.20 -55.14 -75.58
C PHE A 142 -2.15 -55.93 -76.38
N TYR A 143 -1.01 -56.26 -75.75
CA TYR A 143 0.02 -57.10 -76.37
C TYR A 143 -0.48 -58.51 -76.68
N VAL A 144 -1.19 -59.16 -75.76
CA VAL A 144 -1.78 -60.49 -75.97
C VAL A 144 -2.80 -60.46 -77.10
N MET A 145 -3.62 -59.41 -77.17
CA MET A 145 -4.60 -59.22 -78.23
C MET A 145 -3.91 -59.07 -79.59
N GLN A 146 -2.89 -58.23 -79.70
CA GLN A 146 -2.10 -58.09 -80.94
C GLN A 146 -1.44 -59.40 -81.40
N GLN A 147 -0.92 -60.20 -80.47
CA GLN A 147 -0.33 -61.51 -80.83
C GLN A 147 -1.39 -62.49 -81.34
N LYS A 148 -2.60 -62.51 -80.76
CA LYS A 148 -3.70 -63.34 -81.26
C LYS A 148 -4.16 -62.96 -82.67
N PHE A 149 -4.09 -61.68 -83.04
CA PHE A 149 -4.43 -61.21 -84.39
C PHE A 149 -3.28 -61.34 -85.42
N ARG A 150 -2.07 -61.73 -85.00
CA ARG A 150 -0.89 -61.90 -85.87
C ARG A 150 -0.49 -63.36 -86.14
N SER A 151 -1.14 -64.34 -85.50
CA SER A 151 -0.95 -65.75 -85.84
C SER A 151 -1.85 -66.13 -87.02
N PRO A 152 -1.31 -66.76 -88.09
CA PRO A 152 -2.04 -67.07 -89.32
C PRO A 152 -3.18 -68.07 -89.14
#